data_AF-A0A523HHZ7-F1
#
_entry.id   AF-A0A523HHZ7-F1
#
_cell.length_a   1.000
_cell.length_b   1.000
_cell.length_c   1.000
_cell.angle_alpha   90.00
_cell.angle_beta   90.00
_cell.angle_gamma   90.00
#
_symmetry.space_group_name_H-M   'P 1'
#
loop_
_entity.id
_entity.type
_entity.pdbx_description
1 polymer ?
#
loop_
_entity_poly.entity_id
_entity_poly.type
_entity_poly.pdbx_seq_one_letter_code
_entity_poly.pdbx_strand_id
1 'polypeptide(L)'
;MRFQVLAICSVSFLAALPVCYAQQKKYVTLGYRSCGTERGTCHQFDGNWWKRDPHFSTVKDLKRKKQKSLQFAQAYGMNPGDYLKGSSKCAQCHGEVVNGRENKNMNTGVSCENCHGPAGPKEVGYFEVHQEGALPQDPLDTSRTGYQKALRVGQLELRNVTVRVMTCVRCHQINERKLLETGHPTGEGFDYIKGIKNNISRHWDYKLRRVDLDEAPYNQAVQSKPIPQFVLASARIPGGPVVNTRSVTDTIVIYVDPELPSWLNPQSTVSLKSFDPQISEDAPVDSILLEIKKYIEYVHKTINQK
;
A
#
# COMPACT_ATOMS: atom_id res chain seq x y z
N MET A 1 73.70 -36.59 11.17
CA MET A 1 72.56 -36.73 12.09
C MET A 1 71.36 -36.03 11.48
N ARG A 2 70.25 -36.75 11.33
CA ARG A 2 68.96 -36.32 10.81
C ARG A 2 68.30 -35.34 11.78
N PHE A 3 67.56 -34.35 11.30
CA PHE A 3 66.23 -34.00 11.82
C PHE A 3 65.42 -33.29 10.74
N GLN A 4 64.42 -34.00 10.23
CA GLN A 4 63.26 -33.46 9.50
C GLN A 4 62.33 -32.81 10.53
N VAL A 5 61.74 -31.65 10.21
CA VAL A 5 60.51 -31.18 10.88
C VAL A 5 59.48 -30.88 9.80
N LEU A 6 58.39 -31.64 9.88
CA LEU A 6 57.18 -31.57 9.07
C LEU A 6 56.52 -30.19 9.17
N ALA A 7 56.11 -29.66 8.02
CA ALA A 7 55.05 -28.67 7.92
C ALA A 7 53.69 -29.39 8.06
N ILE A 8 52.90 -29.03 9.07
CA ILE A 8 51.52 -29.50 9.23
C ILE A 8 50.56 -28.30 9.18
N CYS A 9 49.53 -28.51 8.37
CA CYS A 9 48.37 -27.68 8.06
C CYS A 9 47.76 -26.87 9.21
N SER A 10 47.31 -25.66 8.88
CA SER A 10 46.03 -25.13 9.38
C SER A 10 45.35 -24.35 8.26
N VAL A 11 44.52 -25.06 7.49
CA VAL A 11 43.53 -24.42 6.60
C VAL A 11 42.36 -24.01 7.49
N SER A 12 42.34 -22.75 7.90
CA SER A 12 41.21 -22.16 8.60
C SER A 12 40.05 -21.98 7.61
N PHE A 13 39.17 -22.98 7.54
CA PHE A 13 37.85 -22.84 6.93
C PHE A 13 37.01 -21.91 7.82
N LEU A 14 37.07 -20.61 7.54
CA LEU A 14 36.07 -19.65 8.01
C LEU A 14 34.75 -20.01 7.33
N ALA A 15 33.90 -20.75 8.04
CA ALA A 15 32.51 -20.95 7.68
C ALA A 15 31.83 -19.57 7.64
N ALA A 16 31.66 -19.03 6.43
CA ALA A 16 30.76 -17.92 6.18
C ALA A 16 29.34 -18.40 6.50
N LEU A 17 28.87 -18.10 7.71
CA LEU A 17 27.46 -18.27 8.03
C LEU A 17 26.64 -17.41 7.06
N PRO A 18 25.58 -17.95 6.45
CA PRO A 18 24.70 -17.16 5.60
C PRO A 18 23.92 -16.21 6.51
N VAL A 19 24.42 -14.98 6.64
CA VAL A 19 23.61 -13.83 7.07
C VAL A 19 22.72 -13.46 5.88
N CYS A 20 21.75 -14.31 5.58
CA CYS A 20 20.70 -14.04 4.61
C CYS A 20 19.44 -14.76 5.10
N TYR A 21 18.30 -14.04 5.11
CA TYR A 21 16.95 -14.45 5.51
C TYR A 21 16.43 -14.15 6.93
N ALA A 22 16.76 -12.98 7.49
CA ALA A 22 15.90 -12.38 8.53
C ALA A 22 15.71 -10.87 8.33
N GLN A 23 15.43 -10.43 7.10
CA GLN A 23 14.83 -9.12 6.88
C GLN A 23 13.30 -9.25 6.98
N GLN A 24 12.84 -9.84 8.09
CA GLN A 24 11.43 -9.85 8.46
C GLN A 24 11.04 -8.40 8.75
N LYS A 25 9.94 -7.93 8.14
CA LYS A 25 9.46 -6.53 8.16
C LYS A 25 9.78 -5.86 9.51
N LYS A 26 10.64 -4.83 9.48
CA LYS A 26 11.10 -4.11 10.68
C LYS A 26 9.95 -3.69 11.60
N TYR A 27 8.77 -3.42 11.03
CA TYR A 27 7.58 -2.97 11.77
C TYR A 27 6.42 -3.96 11.69
N VAL A 28 5.64 -4.05 12.77
CA VAL A 28 4.52 -4.96 12.94
C VAL A 28 3.26 -4.22 13.41
N THR A 29 2.11 -4.58 12.85
CA THR A 29 0.79 -4.12 13.26
C THR A 29 0.39 -4.83 14.56
N LEU A 30 0.12 -4.07 15.61
CA LEU A 30 -0.24 -4.59 16.94
C LEU A 30 -1.75 -4.81 17.11
N GLY A 31 -2.56 -4.10 16.33
CA GLY A 31 -4.01 -4.04 16.38
C GLY A 31 -4.54 -2.87 17.21
N TYR A 32 -5.77 -2.46 16.92
CA TYR A 32 -6.43 -1.26 17.44
C TYR A 32 -6.54 -1.21 18.97
N ARG A 33 -6.50 -2.36 19.64
CA ARG A 33 -6.52 -2.42 21.11
C ARG A 33 -5.25 -1.82 21.70
N SER A 34 -4.11 -1.97 21.02
CA SER A 34 -2.83 -1.42 21.46
C SER A 34 -2.86 0.12 21.52
N CYS A 35 -3.57 0.76 20.60
CA CYS A 35 -3.69 2.21 20.55
C CYS A 35 -4.52 2.78 21.72
N GLY A 36 -5.18 1.96 22.53
CA GLY A 36 -5.98 2.44 23.64
C GLY A 36 -7.40 2.83 23.21
N THR A 37 -8.15 1.86 22.72
CA THR A 37 -9.56 2.02 22.30
C THR A 37 -10.55 1.53 23.36
N GLU A 38 -10.06 1.20 24.55
CA GLU A 38 -10.81 0.72 25.71
C GLU A 38 -10.86 1.78 26.82
N ARG A 39 -11.72 1.59 27.82
CA ARG A 39 -11.89 2.55 28.91
C ARG A 39 -10.59 2.64 29.74
N GLY A 40 -10.14 3.86 30.02
CA GLY A 40 -8.93 4.11 30.83
C GLY A 40 -7.61 4.00 30.06
N THR A 41 -7.65 4.20 28.74
CA THR A 41 -6.47 4.09 27.86
C THR A 41 -6.14 5.41 27.16
N CYS A 42 -4.93 5.54 26.60
CA CYS A 42 -4.38 6.81 26.13
C CYS A 42 -5.18 7.49 25.00
N HIS A 43 -5.73 6.72 24.04
CA HIS A 43 -6.52 7.26 22.92
C HIS A 43 -8.00 6.88 23.00
N GLN A 44 -8.57 6.85 24.21
CA GLN A 44 -9.96 6.44 24.41
C GLN A 44 -10.95 7.31 23.60
N PHE A 45 -10.70 8.62 23.49
CA PHE A 45 -11.54 9.52 22.70
C PHE A 45 -11.55 9.11 21.22
N ASP A 46 -10.37 8.97 20.62
CA ASP A 46 -10.17 8.54 19.23
C ASP A 46 -10.80 7.17 18.97
N GLY A 47 -10.60 6.22 19.88
CA GLY A 47 -11.17 4.88 19.78
C GLY A 47 -12.70 4.88 19.78
N ASN A 48 -13.32 5.76 20.56
CA ASN A 48 -14.79 5.89 20.60
C ASN A 48 -15.34 6.65 19.38
N TRP A 49 -14.59 7.59 18.83
CA TRP A 49 -14.89 8.17 17.52
C TRP A 49 -14.83 7.09 16.43
N TRP A 50 -13.73 6.36 16.34
CA TRP A 50 -13.48 5.39 15.27
C TRP A 50 -14.54 4.28 15.22
N LYS A 51 -15.05 3.80 16.35
CA LYS A 51 -16.14 2.81 16.39
C LYS A 51 -17.44 3.27 15.69
N ARG A 52 -17.60 4.58 15.45
CA ARG A 52 -18.73 5.19 14.75
C ARG A 52 -18.38 5.61 13.31
N ASP A 53 -17.10 5.53 12.95
CA ASP A 53 -16.62 5.88 11.62
C ASP A 53 -16.87 4.72 10.62
N PRO A 54 -17.15 5.01 9.32
CA PRO A 54 -17.36 3.96 8.31
C PRO A 54 -16.20 2.94 8.21
N HIS A 55 -14.96 3.35 8.46
CA HIS A 55 -13.78 2.47 8.41
C HIS A 55 -13.89 1.30 9.39
N PHE A 56 -14.49 1.50 10.57
CA PHE A 56 -14.71 0.42 11.54
C PHE A 56 -15.62 -0.69 11.01
N SER A 57 -16.56 -0.35 10.12
CA SER A 57 -17.61 -1.25 9.65
C SER A 57 -17.28 -1.98 8.34
N THR A 58 -16.13 -1.74 7.73
CA THR A 58 -15.76 -2.28 6.42
C THR A 58 -15.72 -3.81 6.36
N VAL A 59 -15.29 -4.50 7.42
CA VAL A 59 -15.40 -5.97 7.52
C VAL A 59 -16.85 -6.44 7.60
N LYS A 60 -17.72 -5.68 8.28
CA LYS A 60 -19.16 -6.02 8.36
C LYS A 60 -19.80 -5.94 6.98
N ASP A 61 -19.37 -4.99 6.15
CA ASP A 61 -19.82 -4.88 4.77
C ASP A 61 -19.40 -6.08 3.92
N LEU A 62 -18.17 -6.58 4.06
CA LEU A 62 -17.75 -7.82 3.38
C LEU A 62 -18.64 -9.01 3.77
N LYS A 63 -18.97 -9.13 5.06
CA LYS A 63 -19.85 -10.19 5.58
C LYS A 63 -21.29 -10.04 5.10
N ARG A 64 -21.83 -8.81 5.09
CA ARG A 64 -23.20 -8.50 4.65
C ARG A 64 -23.37 -8.72 3.14
N LYS A 65 -22.35 -8.37 2.34
CA LYS A 65 -22.34 -8.53 0.88
C LYS A 65 -21.68 -9.85 0.46
N LYS A 66 -21.85 -10.91 1.26
CA LYS A 66 -21.17 -12.22 1.10
C LYS A 66 -21.12 -12.69 -0.36
N GLN A 67 -22.24 -12.66 -1.07
CA GLN A 67 -22.29 -13.15 -2.46
C GLN A 67 -21.36 -12.37 -3.40
N LYS A 68 -21.35 -11.02 -3.32
CA LYS A 68 -20.43 -10.20 -4.10
C LYS A 68 -18.98 -10.39 -3.65
N SER A 69 -18.74 -10.47 -2.34
CA SER A 69 -17.41 -10.74 -1.79
C SER A 69 -16.83 -12.07 -2.30
N LEU A 70 -17.66 -13.12 -2.37
CA LEU A 70 -17.28 -14.42 -2.92
C LEU A 70 -17.01 -14.37 -4.42
N GLN A 71 -17.82 -13.64 -5.18
CA GLN A 71 -17.58 -13.41 -6.62
C GLN A 71 -16.20 -12.76 -6.85
N PHE A 72 -15.87 -11.72 -6.08
CA PHE A 72 -14.58 -11.03 -6.18
C PHE A 72 -13.42 -11.94 -5.74
N ALA A 73 -13.61 -12.72 -4.67
CA ALA A 73 -12.61 -13.67 -4.20
C ALA A 73 -12.33 -14.77 -5.24
N GLN A 74 -13.37 -15.28 -5.90
CA GLN A 74 -13.25 -16.29 -6.96
C GLN A 74 -12.45 -15.77 -8.15
N ALA A 75 -12.62 -14.51 -8.54
CA ALA A 75 -11.83 -13.92 -9.61
C ALA A 75 -10.32 -13.94 -9.31
N TYR A 76 -9.95 -13.86 -8.03
CA TYR A 76 -8.57 -14.02 -7.57
C TYR A 76 -8.13 -15.47 -7.36
N GLY A 77 -8.98 -16.45 -7.62
CA GLY A 77 -8.69 -17.86 -7.33
C GLY A 77 -8.60 -18.15 -5.82
N MET A 78 -9.19 -17.30 -4.96
CA MET A 78 -9.22 -17.56 -3.52
C MET A 78 -10.27 -18.62 -3.19
N ASN A 79 -10.00 -19.45 -2.19
CA ASN A 79 -11.05 -20.31 -1.64
C ASN A 79 -12.15 -19.44 -1.00
N PRO A 80 -13.43 -19.84 -1.09
CA PRO A 80 -14.55 -19.12 -0.44
C PRO A 80 -14.40 -18.89 1.07
N GLY A 81 -13.60 -19.71 1.76
CA GLY A 81 -13.31 -19.55 3.18
C GLY A 81 -12.26 -18.47 3.50
N ASP A 82 -11.51 -18.02 2.50
CA ASP A 82 -10.29 -17.24 2.70
C ASP A 82 -10.49 -15.73 2.51
N TYR A 83 -11.58 -15.26 1.88
CA TYR A 83 -11.80 -13.83 1.61
C TYR A 83 -11.88 -12.94 2.86
N LEU A 84 -12.16 -13.52 4.03
CA LEU A 84 -12.16 -12.81 5.31
C LEU A 84 -10.81 -12.87 6.04
N LYS A 85 -9.83 -13.64 5.56
CA LYS A 85 -8.53 -13.78 6.21
C LYS A 85 -7.76 -12.46 6.14
N GLY A 86 -6.96 -12.17 7.16
CA GLY A 86 -6.04 -11.02 7.12
C GLY A 86 -4.99 -11.13 6.00
N SER A 87 -4.67 -12.35 5.56
CA SER A 87 -3.82 -12.63 4.39
C SER A 87 -4.53 -12.40 3.05
N SER A 88 -5.85 -12.22 3.04
CA SER A 88 -6.61 -12.01 1.81
C SER A 88 -6.31 -10.64 1.21
N LYS A 89 -6.47 -10.53 -0.11
CA LYS A 89 -6.35 -9.23 -0.79
C LYS A 89 -7.41 -8.23 -0.34
N CYS A 90 -8.59 -8.72 0.03
CA CYS A 90 -9.69 -7.92 0.56
C CYS A 90 -9.28 -7.16 1.83
N ALA A 91 -8.41 -7.76 2.66
CA ALA A 91 -7.96 -7.18 3.91
C ALA A 91 -7.22 -5.86 3.75
N GLN A 92 -6.56 -5.63 2.61
CA GLN A 92 -5.78 -4.41 2.35
C GLN A 92 -6.64 -3.14 2.43
N CYS A 93 -7.94 -3.23 2.10
CA CYS A 93 -8.87 -2.10 2.12
C CYS A 93 -10.01 -2.27 3.12
N HIS A 94 -10.31 -3.49 3.55
CA HIS A 94 -11.51 -3.77 4.35
C HIS A 94 -11.24 -4.14 5.79
N GLY A 95 -9.99 -4.31 6.22
CA GLY A 95 -9.78 -4.73 7.60
C GLY A 95 -8.41 -4.46 8.16
N GLU A 96 -8.36 -4.67 9.47
CA GLU A 96 -7.13 -4.71 10.22
C GLU A 96 -6.44 -6.06 10.02
N VAL A 97 -5.13 -6.00 9.74
CA VAL A 97 -4.27 -7.17 9.65
C VAL A 97 -3.22 -7.08 10.75
N VAL A 98 -3.48 -7.79 11.86
CA VAL A 98 -2.54 -7.91 12.97
C VAL A 98 -1.45 -8.90 12.59
N ASN A 99 -0.19 -8.53 12.81
CA ASN A 99 0.94 -9.41 12.52
C ASN A 99 0.84 -10.75 13.28
N GLY A 100 1.17 -11.84 12.60
CA GLY A 100 1.04 -13.20 13.13
C GLY A 100 -0.40 -13.73 13.21
N ARG A 101 -1.38 -12.96 12.74
CA ARG A 101 -2.80 -13.34 12.69
C ARG A 101 -3.38 -13.26 11.28
N GLU A 102 -2.54 -13.25 10.25
CA GLU A 102 -2.93 -13.14 8.85
C GLU A 102 -3.85 -14.30 8.44
N ASN A 103 -3.62 -15.51 8.97
CA ASN A 103 -4.47 -16.68 8.73
C ASN A 103 -5.76 -16.71 9.56
N LYS A 104 -6.03 -15.68 10.37
CA LYS A 104 -7.28 -15.52 11.11
C LYS A 104 -8.23 -14.62 10.33
N ASN A 105 -9.52 -14.81 10.56
CA ASN A 105 -10.53 -13.96 9.95
C ASN A 105 -10.41 -12.55 10.56
N MET A 106 -10.45 -11.53 9.73
CA MET A 106 -10.61 -10.15 10.16
C MET A 106 -11.91 -10.02 10.95
N ASN A 107 -11.78 -9.50 12.16
CA ASN A 107 -12.91 -9.21 13.04
C ASN A 107 -13.09 -7.69 13.24
N THR A 108 -12.17 -6.91 12.70
CA THR A 108 -12.12 -5.45 12.82
C THR A 108 -11.97 -4.87 11.42
N GLY A 109 -12.72 -3.80 11.13
CA GLY A 109 -12.53 -2.96 9.94
C GLY A 109 -11.16 -2.31 9.88
N VAL A 110 -11.02 -1.35 8.96
CA VAL A 110 -9.81 -0.52 8.84
C VAL A 110 -9.60 0.21 10.17
N SER A 111 -8.43 0.02 10.78
CA SER A 111 -8.11 0.51 12.12
C SER A 111 -7.02 1.59 12.12
N CYS A 112 -6.59 1.99 13.32
CA CYS A 112 -5.61 3.06 13.55
C CYS A 112 -4.33 2.88 12.70
N GLU A 113 -3.78 1.67 12.69
CA GLU A 113 -2.51 1.36 12.03
C GLU A 113 -2.63 1.24 10.51
N ASN A 114 -3.84 1.11 9.96
CA ASN A 114 -4.05 1.24 8.51
C ASN A 114 -3.78 2.68 8.02
N CYS A 115 -3.99 3.69 8.89
CA CYS A 115 -3.73 5.10 8.58
C CYS A 115 -2.39 5.59 9.15
N HIS A 116 -2.07 5.24 10.40
CA HIS A 116 -0.86 5.72 11.09
C HIS A 116 0.38 4.87 10.81
N GLY A 117 0.23 3.73 10.13
CA GLY A 117 1.27 2.74 9.92
C GLY A 117 1.41 1.74 11.08
N PRO A 118 2.15 0.65 10.89
CA PRO A 118 2.38 -0.36 11.94
C PRO A 118 3.15 0.25 13.12
N ALA A 119 2.61 0.13 14.34
CA ALA A 119 3.16 0.79 15.53
C ALA A 119 4.32 0.04 16.17
N GLY A 120 4.36 -1.28 16.03
CA GLY A 120 5.34 -2.12 16.71
C GLY A 120 6.52 -2.55 15.84
N PRO A 121 7.36 -3.46 16.36
CA PRO A 121 7.37 -3.88 17.77
C PRO A 121 7.95 -2.77 18.66
N LYS A 122 7.78 -2.87 19.99
CA LYS A 122 8.07 -1.77 20.93
C LYS A 122 9.50 -1.25 20.84
N GLU A 123 10.43 -2.14 20.54
CA GLU A 123 11.87 -1.91 20.54
C GLU A 123 12.35 -1.12 19.32
N VAL A 124 11.59 -1.12 18.22
CA VAL A 124 12.01 -0.51 16.95
C VAL A 124 10.96 0.40 16.32
N GLY A 125 9.67 0.17 16.59
CA GLY A 125 8.55 0.95 16.08
C GLY A 125 8.18 2.12 16.98
N TYR A 126 7.09 2.81 16.62
CA TYR A 126 6.70 4.05 17.30
C TYR A 126 5.82 3.85 18.55
N PHE A 127 5.40 2.62 18.87
CA PHE A 127 4.43 2.34 19.94
C PHE A 127 4.82 2.95 21.30
N GLU A 128 6.08 2.86 21.71
CA GLU A 128 6.53 3.47 22.97
C GLU A 128 7.04 4.91 22.75
N VAL A 129 7.91 5.11 21.75
CA VAL A 129 8.61 6.40 21.58
C VAL A 129 7.69 7.57 21.26
N HIS A 130 6.49 7.35 20.70
CA HIS A 130 5.55 8.44 20.41
C HIS A 130 5.03 9.15 21.68
N GLN A 131 5.17 8.51 22.84
CA GLN A 131 4.72 9.03 24.14
C GLN A 131 5.73 9.99 24.78
N GLU A 132 6.94 10.08 24.26
CA GLU A 132 7.98 10.91 24.86
C GLU A 132 7.72 12.41 24.72
N GLY A 133 8.18 13.18 25.71
CA GLY A 133 8.03 14.64 25.75
C GLY A 133 6.66 15.09 26.27
N ALA A 134 6.61 16.35 26.72
CA ALA A 134 5.38 16.96 27.21
C ALA A 134 4.33 17.06 26.09
N LEU A 135 3.06 16.90 26.45
CA LEU A 135 1.96 17.15 25.53
C LEU A 135 1.95 18.65 25.17
N PRO A 136 1.93 19.01 23.88
CA PRO A 136 1.82 20.40 23.49
C PRO A 136 0.42 20.93 23.79
N GLN A 137 0.31 22.23 24.03
CA GLN A 137 -0.98 22.91 24.20
C GLN A 137 -1.76 22.96 22.88
N ASP A 138 -1.06 23.21 21.77
CA ASP A 138 -1.65 23.10 20.44
C ASP A 138 -1.64 21.61 20.02
N PRO A 139 -2.81 20.98 19.83
CA PRO A 139 -2.87 19.61 19.34
C PRO A 139 -2.28 19.48 17.94
N LEU A 140 -1.98 20.59 17.23
CA LEU A 140 -1.30 20.57 15.96
C LEU A 140 0.23 20.64 16.00
N ASP A 141 0.80 20.92 17.16
CA ASP A 141 2.24 21.08 17.31
C ASP A 141 2.99 19.76 17.03
N THR A 142 3.99 19.86 16.17
CA THR A 142 4.88 18.75 15.79
C THR A 142 6.20 18.76 16.54
N SER A 143 6.45 19.74 17.41
CA SER A 143 7.72 19.91 18.13
C SER A 143 7.96 18.84 19.20
N ARG A 144 6.91 18.14 19.65
CA ARG A 144 7.01 17.08 20.66
C ARG A 144 8.05 16.03 20.25
N THR A 145 9.00 15.77 21.14
CA THR A 145 10.13 14.87 20.87
C THR A 145 9.68 13.47 20.48
N GLY A 146 8.67 12.92 21.16
CA GLY A 146 8.10 11.62 20.84
C GLY A 146 7.48 11.56 19.45
N TYR A 147 6.78 12.61 19.02
CA TYR A 147 6.22 12.69 17.67
C TYR A 147 7.33 12.64 16.61
N GLN A 148 8.37 13.45 16.77
CA GLN A 148 9.51 13.48 15.84
C GLN A 148 10.25 12.13 15.79
N LYS A 149 10.42 11.46 16.94
CA LYS A 149 11.01 10.11 17.00
C LYS A 149 10.12 9.10 16.29
N ALA A 150 8.82 9.13 16.53
CA ALA A 150 7.84 8.23 15.94
C ALA A 150 7.85 8.29 14.40
N LEU A 151 7.92 9.49 13.82
CA LEU A 151 8.04 9.65 12.36
C LEU A 151 9.28 8.95 11.80
N ARG A 152 10.43 9.06 12.49
CA ARG A 152 11.69 8.40 12.07
C ARG A 152 11.62 6.87 12.16
N VAL A 153 10.72 6.33 12.98
CA VAL A 153 10.56 4.89 13.20
C VAL A 153 9.24 4.34 12.66
N GLY A 154 8.67 4.98 11.63
CA GLY A 154 7.64 4.38 10.80
C GLY A 154 6.20 4.88 11.02
N GLN A 155 5.98 5.86 11.90
CA GLN A 155 4.68 6.54 11.96
C GLN A 155 4.47 7.38 10.70
N LEU A 156 3.30 7.28 10.08
CA LEU A 156 2.95 8.11 8.93
C LEU A 156 2.63 9.55 9.37
N GLU A 157 3.26 10.53 8.70
CA GLU A 157 3.06 11.96 8.96
C GLU A 157 1.72 12.45 8.37
N LEU A 158 0.59 12.02 8.93
CA LEU A 158 -0.73 12.38 8.40
C LEU A 158 -1.06 13.88 8.50
N ARG A 159 -0.25 14.68 9.20
CA ARG A 159 -0.33 16.16 9.17
C ARG A 159 0.08 16.72 7.81
N ASN A 160 1.02 16.06 7.15
CA ASN A 160 1.41 16.33 5.78
C ASN A 160 0.26 15.88 4.85
N VAL A 161 -0.34 16.84 4.14
CA VAL A 161 -1.53 16.61 3.32
C VAL A 161 -1.23 15.60 2.21
N THR A 162 -0.04 15.64 1.62
CA THR A 162 0.38 14.68 0.59
C THR A 162 0.43 13.26 1.14
N VAL A 163 1.06 13.05 2.30
CA VAL A 163 1.12 11.73 2.95
C VAL A 163 -0.28 11.23 3.31
N ARG A 164 -1.14 12.11 3.84
CA ARG A 164 -2.53 11.80 4.18
C ARG A 164 -3.35 11.39 2.96
N VAL A 165 -3.30 12.17 1.89
CA VAL A 165 -4.01 11.88 0.64
C VAL A 165 -3.55 10.54 0.06
N MET A 166 -2.23 10.33 -0.02
CA MET A 166 -1.66 9.06 -0.50
C MET A 166 -2.10 7.87 0.35
N THR A 167 -2.43 8.10 1.62
CA THR A 167 -3.01 7.09 2.51
C THR A 167 -4.47 6.82 2.17
N CYS A 168 -5.28 7.86 1.92
CA CYS A 168 -6.68 7.74 1.51
C CYS A 168 -6.85 7.00 0.17
N VAL A 169 -6.11 7.40 -0.87
CA VAL A 169 -6.27 6.84 -2.24
C VAL A 169 -5.78 5.39 -2.37
N ARG A 170 -5.11 4.83 -1.35
CA ARG A 170 -4.81 3.38 -1.31
C ARG A 170 -6.08 2.54 -1.36
N CYS A 171 -7.14 2.98 -0.67
CA CYS A 171 -8.41 2.26 -0.58
C CYS A 171 -9.54 2.94 -1.36
N HIS A 172 -9.49 4.26 -1.53
CA HIS A 172 -10.55 5.05 -2.18
C HIS A 172 -10.33 5.29 -3.68
N GLN A 173 -9.21 4.82 -4.24
CA GLN A 173 -8.93 4.86 -5.67
C GLN A 173 -8.40 3.49 -6.10
N ILE A 174 -9.30 2.60 -6.49
CA ILE A 174 -8.99 1.22 -6.89
C ILE A 174 -8.83 1.19 -8.40
N ASN A 175 -7.62 0.87 -8.84
CA ASN A 175 -7.25 0.84 -10.26
C ASN A 175 -6.84 -0.55 -10.75
N GLU A 176 -7.06 -1.58 -9.92
CA GLU A 176 -6.66 -2.92 -10.29
C GLU A 176 -7.65 -3.57 -11.25
N ARG A 177 -7.27 -3.63 -12.54
CA ARG A 177 -8.10 -4.16 -13.63
C ARG A 177 -8.82 -5.46 -13.26
N LYS A 178 -8.08 -6.47 -12.78
CA LYS A 178 -8.64 -7.78 -12.42
C LYS A 178 -9.76 -7.70 -11.38
N LEU A 179 -9.68 -6.77 -10.43
CA LEU A 179 -10.75 -6.53 -9.46
C LEU A 179 -11.93 -5.83 -10.12
N LEU A 180 -11.64 -4.79 -10.89
CA LEU A 180 -12.68 -3.93 -11.47
C LEU A 180 -13.51 -4.68 -12.53
N GLU A 181 -12.90 -5.57 -13.32
CA GLU A 181 -13.58 -6.43 -14.31
C GLU A 181 -14.65 -7.33 -13.69
N THR A 182 -14.58 -7.58 -12.38
CA THR A 182 -15.58 -8.36 -11.65
C THR A 182 -16.79 -7.53 -11.21
N GLY A 183 -16.76 -6.23 -11.45
CA GLY A 183 -17.78 -5.27 -10.98
C GLY A 183 -17.52 -4.72 -9.58
N HIS A 184 -16.28 -4.83 -9.06
CA HIS A 184 -15.90 -4.14 -7.84
C HIS A 184 -15.92 -2.62 -8.06
N PRO A 185 -16.45 -1.82 -7.11
CA PRO A 185 -16.41 -0.36 -7.22
C PRO A 185 -14.98 0.16 -7.35
N THR A 186 -14.78 1.17 -8.20
CA THR A 186 -13.49 1.85 -8.36
C THR A 186 -13.16 2.76 -7.18
N GLY A 187 -14.18 3.19 -6.43
CA GLY A 187 -14.03 4.27 -5.43
C GLY A 187 -14.08 5.68 -6.04
N GLU A 188 -14.22 5.78 -7.36
CA GLU A 188 -14.43 7.06 -8.05
C GLU A 188 -15.64 7.80 -7.47
N GLY A 189 -15.52 9.14 -7.38
CA GLY A 189 -16.51 9.97 -6.71
C GLY A 189 -16.40 9.99 -5.18
N PHE A 190 -15.31 9.45 -4.61
CA PHE A 190 -14.99 9.69 -3.20
C PHE A 190 -14.80 11.19 -2.93
N ASP A 191 -15.69 11.75 -2.11
CA ASP A 191 -15.64 13.15 -1.70
C ASP A 191 -14.63 13.32 -0.56
N TYR A 192 -13.38 13.61 -0.93
CA TYR A 192 -12.27 13.81 -0.01
C TYR A 192 -12.57 14.90 1.02
N ILE A 193 -13.08 16.05 0.58
CA ILE A 193 -13.35 17.21 1.43
C ILE A 193 -14.44 16.90 2.45
N LYS A 194 -15.51 16.24 2.03
CA LYS A 194 -16.57 15.78 2.94
C LYS A 194 -16.05 14.76 3.93
N GLY A 195 -15.18 13.84 3.49
CA GLY A 195 -14.48 12.89 4.36
C GLY A 195 -13.66 13.59 5.44
N ILE A 196 -12.87 14.60 5.06
CA ILE A 196 -12.10 15.41 6.01
C ILE A 196 -13.02 16.16 6.98
N LYS A 197 -14.05 16.84 6.48
CA LYS A 197 -14.97 17.66 7.28
C LYS A 197 -15.78 16.84 8.27
N ASN A 198 -16.35 15.73 7.84
CA ASN A 198 -17.34 14.99 8.63
C ASN A 198 -16.72 13.91 9.52
N ASN A 199 -15.58 13.35 9.11
CA ASN A 199 -14.97 12.21 9.79
C ASN A 199 -13.63 12.62 10.43
N ILE A 200 -12.63 12.97 9.62
CA ILE A 200 -11.25 13.10 10.10
C ILE A 200 -11.03 14.29 11.03
N SER A 201 -11.70 15.43 10.80
CA SER A 201 -11.61 16.61 11.69
C SER A 201 -12.00 16.28 13.14
N ARG A 202 -12.98 15.37 13.31
CA ARG A 202 -13.48 14.92 14.61
C ARG A 202 -12.56 13.94 15.31
N HIS A 203 -11.73 13.22 14.55
CA HIS A 203 -10.71 12.35 15.13
C HIS A 203 -9.62 13.19 15.80
N TRP A 204 -9.07 14.17 15.08
CA TRP A 204 -7.94 14.95 15.58
C TRP A 204 -8.35 16.16 16.44
N ASP A 205 -9.64 16.35 16.68
CA ASP A 205 -10.25 17.42 17.49
C ASP A 205 -9.61 18.79 17.28
N TYR A 206 -9.37 19.17 16.02
CA TYR A 206 -8.77 20.46 15.68
C TYR A 206 -9.61 21.22 14.65
N LYS A 207 -9.40 22.54 14.63
CA LYS A 207 -10.01 23.42 13.64
C LYS A 207 -9.33 23.24 12.29
N LEU A 208 -10.07 22.69 11.32
CA LEU A 208 -9.62 22.51 9.94
C LEU A 208 -8.91 23.75 9.41
N ARG A 209 -7.71 23.54 8.87
CA ARG A 209 -6.92 24.60 8.22
C ARG A 209 -7.30 24.67 6.75
N ARG A 210 -7.01 25.80 6.10
CA ARG A 210 -7.20 25.96 4.66
C ARG A 210 -6.52 24.84 3.85
N VAL A 211 -5.30 24.45 4.25
CA VAL A 211 -4.54 23.38 3.60
C VAL A 211 -5.19 22.00 3.72
N ASP A 212 -6.00 21.76 4.75
CA ASP A 212 -6.72 20.49 4.91
C ASP A 212 -7.95 20.40 4.00
N LEU A 213 -8.35 21.54 3.41
CA LEU A 213 -9.49 21.67 2.50
C LEU A 213 -9.04 21.91 1.05
N ASP A 214 -7.75 21.76 0.77
CA ASP A 214 -7.20 21.84 -0.58
C ASP A 214 -7.35 20.49 -1.28
N GLU A 215 -8.07 20.48 -2.40
CA GLU A 215 -8.25 19.29 -3.23
C GLU A 215 -7.07 19.02 -4.17
N ALA A 216 -6.18 19.98 -4.40
CA ALA A 216 -5.11 19.82 -5.39
C ALA A 216 -4.22 18.59 -5.12
N PRO A 217 -3.75 18.32 -3.89
CA PRO A 217 -3.00 17.10 -3.60
C PRO A 217 -3.83 15.83 -3.83
N TYR A 218 -5.13 15.86 -3.52
CA TYR A 218 -6.05 14.74 -3.77
C TYR A 218 -6.21 14.46 -5.26
N ASN A 219 -6.47 15.49 -6.05
CA ASN A 219 -6.62 15.39 -7.50
C ASN A 219 -5.34 14.86 -8.15
N GLN A 220 -4.17 15.34 -7.72
CA GLN A 220 -2.88 14.82 -8.17
C GLN A 220 -2.69 13.33 -7.83
N ALA A 221 -3.04 12.92 -6.61
CA ALA A 221 -2.93 11.52 -6.20
C ALA A 221 -3.87 10.59 -6.98
N VAL A 222 -5.10 11.03 -7.26
CA VAL A 222 -6.06 10.30 -8.11
C VAL A 222 -5.52 10.18 -9.53
N GLN A 223 -4.99 11.27 -10.10
CA GLN A 223 -4.37 11.26 -11.44
C GLN A 223 -3.16 10.34 -11.54
N SER A 224 -2.34 10.25 -10.47
CA SER A 224 -1.20 9.33 -10.40
C SER A 224 -1.62 7.85 -10.36
N LYS A 225 -2.90 7.57 -10.13
CA LYS A 225 -3.47 6.22 -9.98
C LYS A 225 -4.73 6.08 -10.85
N PRO A 226 -4.59 6.18 -12.20
CA PRO A 226 -5.72 6.24 -13.11
C PRO A 226 -6.51 4.93 -13.07
N ILE A 227 -7.84 5.03 -13.08
CA ILE A 227 -8.73 3.88 -13.22
C ILE A 227 -8.67 3.42 -14.69
N PRO A 228 -8.34 2.14 -14.95
CA PRO A 228 -8.36 1.62 -16.31
C PRO A 228 -9.76 1.74 -16.91
N GLN A 229 -9.84 2.34 -18.09
CA GLN A 229 -11.07 2.31 -18.90
C GLN A 229 -11.15 0.93 -19.55
N PHE A 230 -12.20 0.18 -19.28
CA PHE A 230 -12.50 -1.06 -19.98
C PHE A 230 -14.01 -1.18 -20.11
N VAL A 231 -14.46 -1.76 -21.21
CA VAL A 231 -15.85 -2.16 -21.34
C VAL A 231 -16.02 -3.34 -20.39
N LEU A 232 -16.73 -3.13 -19.27
CA LEU A 232 -17.32 -4.24 -18.55
C LEU A 232 -18.09 -5.01 -19.61
N ALA A 233 -17.60 -6.20 -20.01
CA ALA A 233 -18.37 -7.08 -20.86
C ALA A 233 -19.68 -7.24 -20.11
N SER A 234 -20.73 -6.57 -20.60
CA SER A 234 -22.02 -6.63 -19.95
C SER A 234 -22.28 -8.11 -19.80
N ALA A 235 -22.44 -8.60 -18.58
CA ALA A 235 -22.93 -9.94 -18.37
C ALA A 235 -24.15 -10.03 -19.27
N ARG A 236 -24.05 -10.82 -20.36
CA ARG A 236 -25.16 -10.97 -21.31
C ARG A 236 -26.29 -11.52 -20.46
N ILE A 237 -27.22 -10.66 -20.08
CA ILE A 237 -28.55 -11.10 -19.71
C ILE A 237 -29.09 -11.67 -21.03
N PRO A 238 -29.40 -12.97 -21.12
CA PRO A 238 -30.01 -13.52 -22.32
C PRO A 238 -31.28 -12.70 -22.62
N GLY A 239 -31.31 -11.96 -23.73
CA GLY A 239 -32.46 -11.15 -24.18
C GLY A 239 -32.36 -9.63 -24.01
N GLY A 240 -31.25 -9.05 -23.54
CA GLY A 240 -31.08 -7.59 -23.47
C GLY A 240 -30.63 -6.94 -24.80
N PRO A 241 -31.04 -5.70 -25.10
CA PRO A 241 -30.64 -5.01 -26.34
C PRO A 241 -29.12 -4.72 -26.37
N VAL A 242 -28.51 -4.97 -27.52
CA VAL A 242 -27.08 -4.79 -27.78
C VAL A 242 -26.77 -3.29 -27.84
N VAL A 243 -25.95 -2.79 -26.91
CA VAL A 243 -25.39 -1.44 -26.99
C VAL A 243 -24.00 -1.54 -27.62
N ASN A 244 -23.81 -0.80 -28.71
CA ASN A 244 -22.61 -0.82 -29.55
C ASN A 244 -21.53 0.10 -28.95
N THR A 245 -20.41 -0.44 -28.47
CA THR A 245 -19.29 0.35 -27.95
C THR A 245 -18.14 0.43 -28.96
N ARG A 246 -17.75 1.66 -29.32
CA ARG A 246 -16.57 1.98 -30.14
C ARG A 246 -15.27 1.52 -29.47
N SER A 247 -14.36 0.94 -30.26
CA SER A 247 -12.98 0.65 -29.88
C SER A 247 -12.14 1.94 -29.81
N VAL A 248 -11.26 2.05 -28.82
CA VAL A 248 -10.18 3.06 -28.78
C VAL A 248 -8.87 2.34 -28.48
N THR A 249 -7.88 2.63 -29.31
CA THR A 249 -6.52 2.08 -29.33
C THR A 249 -5.65 2.59 -28.18
N ASP A 250 -4.79 1.72 -27.66
CA ASP A 250 -3.82 2.00 -26.59
C ASP A 250 -2.89 3.16 -26.97
N THR A 251 -3.02 4.29 -26.27
CA THR A 251 -2.03 5.37 -26.28
C THR A 251 -1.57 5.61 -24.84
N ILE A 252 -0.32 5.28 -24.55
CA ILE A 252 0.33 5.59 -23.27
C ILE A 252 0.78 7.06 -23.35
N VAL A 253 0.13 7.92 -22.58
CA VAL A 253 0.56 9.32 -22.39
C VAL A 253 1.47 9.39 -21.17
N ILE A 254 2.75 9.71 -21.39
CA ILE A 254 3.69 10.01 -20.29
C ILE A 254 3.55 11.51 -19.99
N TYR A 255 3.10 11.84 -18.79
CA TYR A 255 3.00 13.23 -18.32
C TYR A 255 4.34 13.66 -17.71
N VAL A 256 4.88 14.79 -18.15
CA VAL A 256 6.09 15.40 -17.59
C VAL A 256 5.65 16.55 -16.67
N ASP A 257 6.09 16.51 -15.42
CA ASP A 257 5.82 17.53 -14.41
C ASP A 257 6.61 18.82 -14.72
N PRO A 258 5.95 19.98 -14.89
CA PRO A 258 6.60 21.25 -15.25
C PRO A 258 7.43 21.87 -14.11
N GLU A 259 7.37 21.36 -12.88
CA GLU A 259 8.13 21.87 -11.73
C GLU A 259 9.39 21.03 -11.40
N LEU A 260 9.71 20.01 -12.20
CA LEU A 260 10.92 19.23 -12.02
C LEU A 260 12.18 20.09 -12.23
N PRO A 261 13.26 19.86 -11.45
CA PRO A 261 14.55 20.50 -11.68
C PRO A 261 14.99 20.34 -13.13
N SER A 262 15.64 21.34 -13.73
CA SER A 262 15.99 21.33 -15.16
C SER A 262 16.84 20.13 -15.61
N TRP A 263 17.55 19.47 -14.69
CA TRP A 263 18.31 18.24 -14.92
C TRP A 263 17.45 16.96 -14.95
N LEU A 264 16.18 17.04 -14.55
CA LEU A 264 15.15 15.99 -14.62
C LEU A 264 14.16 16.21 -15.78
N ASN A 265 14.33 17.26 -16.57
CA ASN A 265 13.52 17.50 -17.77
C ASN A 265 14.00 16.56 -18.90
N PRO A 266 13.21 15.54 -19.31
CA PRO A 266 13.62 14.63 -20.37
C PRO A 266 13.55 15.38 -21.70
N GLN A 267 14.64 16.05 -22.08
CA GLN A 267 14.77 16.69 -23.40
C GLN A 267 14.79 15.68 -24.55
N SER A 268 14.76 14.38 -24.27
CA SER A 268 14.68 13.34 -25.28
C SER A 268 13.71 12.23 -24.86
N THR A 269 12.60 12.11 -25.58
CA THR A 269 11.82 10.88 -25.56
C THR A 269 12.58 9.81 -26.34
N VAL A 270 12.84 8.68 -25.69
CA VAL A 270 13.42 7.49 -26.33
C VAL A 270 12.29 6.51 -26.59
N SER A 271 12.02 6.21 -27.87
CA SER A 271 11.09 5.15 -28.25
C SER A 271 11.76 3.80 -28.02
N LEU A 272 11.27 3.05 -27.04
CA LEU A 272 11.70 1.68 -26.78
C LEU A 272 10.77 0.70 -27.49
N LYS A 273 11.32 -0.42 -27.97
CA LYS A 273 10.50 -1.55 -28.43
C LYS A 273 9.78 -2.18 -27.24
N SER A 274 8.56 -2.70 -27.44
CA SER A 274 7.85 -3.48 -26.43
C SER A 274 8.64 -4.74 -26.07
N PHE A 275 8.71 -5.07 -24.78
CA PHE A 275 9.27 -6.33 -24.33
C PHE A 275 8.24 -7.45 -24.51
N ASP A 276 8.45 -8.27 -25.54
CA ASP A 276 7.63 -9.45 -25.86
C ASP A 276 8.56 -10.67 -26.05
N PRO A 277 9.07 -11.23 -24.94
CA PRO A 277 10.01 -12.34 -25.04
C PRO A 277 9.24 -13.61 -25.46
N GLN A 278 9.68 -14.23 -26.55
CA GLN A 278 9.12 -15.50 -27.03
C GLN A 278 9.63 -16.66 -26.16
N ILE A 279 9.15 -16.72 -24.93
CA ILE A 279 9.54 -17.72 -23.95
C ILE A 279 8.43 -18.77 -23.83
N SER A 280 8.80 -20.04 -24.02
CA SER A 280 7.90 -21.18 -23.79
C SER A 280 7.55 -21.31 -22.30
N GLU A 281 6.36 -21.82 -21.99
CA GLU A 281 5.87 -21.98 -20.61
C GLU A 281 6.74 -22.91 -19.74
N ASP A 282 7.53 -23.79 -20.37
CA ASP A 282 8.46 -24.74 -19.76
C ASP A 282 9.92 -24.27 -19.76
N ALA A 283 10.19 -23.02 -20.12
CA ALA A 283 11.55 -22.52 -20.19
C ALA A 283 12.25 -22.51 -18.81
N PRO A 284 13.52 -22.95 -18.73
CA PRO A 284 14.32 -22.82 -17.53
C PRO A 284 14.45 -21.36 -17.08
N VAL A 285 14.52 -21.14 -15.77
CA VAL A 285 14.66 -19.79 -15.17
C VAL A 285 15.82 -19.01 -15.77
N ASP A 286 16.95 -19.68 -16.05
CA ASP A 286 18.13 -19.05 -16.64
C ASP A 286 17.85 -18.48 -18.04
N SER A 287 16.99 -19.11 -18.83
CA SER A 287 16.57 -18.62 -20.14
C SER A 287 15.69 -17.37 -20.03
N ILE A 288 14.82 -17.32 -19.03
CA ILE A 288 13.99 -16.13 -18.73
C ILE A 288 14.89 -14.96 -18.30
N LEU A 289 15.84 -15.22 -17.39
CA LEU A 289 16.77 -14.21 -16.91
C LEU A 289 17.67 -13.67 -18.03
N LEU A 290 18.04 -14.53 -18.98
CA LEU A 290 18.83 -14.12 -20.15
C LEU A 290 18.06 -13.16 -21.06
N GLU A 291 16.76 -13.40 -21.33
CA GLU A 291 15.95 -12.49 -22.14
C GLU A 291 15.70 -11.14 -21.44
N ILE A 292 15.47 -11.16 -20.12
CA ILE A 292 15.36 -9.94 -19.33
C ILE A 292 16.67 -9.14 -19.41
N LYS A 293 17.82 -9.81 -19.25
CA LYS A 293 19.14 -9.18 -19.34
C LYS A 293 19.36 -8.53 -20.71
N LYS A 294 19.06 -9.23 -21.81
CA LYS A 294 19.17 -8.69 -23.18
C LYS A 294 18.33 -7.43 -23.37
N TYR A 295 17.11 -7.40 -22.82
CA TYR A 295 16.25 -6.23 -22.93
C TYR A 295 16.78 -5.05 -22.10
N ILE A 296 17.29 -5.30 -20.89
CA ILE A 296 17.95 -4.26 -20.07
C ILE A 296 19.17 -3.69 -20.81
N GLU A 297 20.00 -4.53 -21.43
CA GLU A 297 21.14 -4.09 -22.25
C GLU A 297 20.70 -3.26 -23.46
N TYR A 298 19.62 -3.65 -24.14
CA TYR A 298 19.02 -2.86 -25.22
C TYR A 298 18.55 -1.49 -24.75
N VAL A 299 17.83 -1.41 -23.63
CA VAL A 299 17.36 -0.14 -23.04
C VAL A 299 18.55 0.75 -22.70
N HIS A 300 19.55 0.19 -22.01
CA HIS A 300 20.77 0.92 -21.64
C HIS A 300 21.53 1.46 -22.86
N LYS A 301 21.67 0.66 -23.92
CA LYS A 301 22.31 1.09 -25.17
C LYS A 301 21.50 2.19 -25.86
N THR A 302 20.18 2.07 -25.91
CA THR A 302 19.30 3.02 -26.59
C THR A 302 19.28 4.39 -25.87
N ILE A 303 19.39 4.38 -24.54
CA ILE A 303 19.49 5.61 -23.74
C ILE A 303 20.85 6.29 -23.91
N ASN A 304 21.95 5.54 -23.91
CA ASN A 304 23.32 6.11 -23.93
C ASN A 304 23.87 6.44 -25.33
N GLN A 305 23.09 6.23 -26.39
CA GLN A 305 23.46 6.59 -27.77
C GLN A 305 22.84 7.92 -28.24
N LYS A 306 22.12 8.63 -27.37
CA LYS A 306 21.61 9.99 -27.58
C LYS A 306 22.27 10.96 -26.61
#